data_AF-A0A417C3I3-F1
#
_entry.id   AF-A0A417C3I3-F1
#
_cell.length_a   1.000
_cell.length_b   1.000
_cell.length_c   1.000
_cell.angle_alpha   90.00
_cell.angle_beta   90.00
_cell.angle_gamma   90.00
#
_symmetry.space_group_name_H-M   'P 1'
#
loop_
_entity.id
_entity.type
_entity.pdbx_description
1 polymer ?
#
loop_
_entity_poly.entity_id
_entity_poly.type
_entity_poly.pdbx_seq_one_letter_code
_entity_poly.pdbx_strand_id
1 'polypeptide(L)'
;MKKVKLLLAAGIASAAFSMTSFAGEWKQDTNGWWYQNDDGSYSTNTWQEIGGKQYYFDANGYMLHDTTTPDGKQVGSDGSLIAAPLFDFDIEDSRITYTGWKTELDYNGDLCVVLYYNFTNKQSEPQGAYLADYGITVYQNGVECDTTWLSYNNKDNSLDNYSKKITQGTTLPVGKAYKIKDMSALTIQIKELWNWSNPKCQTVTLNIH
;
A
#
# COMPACT_ATOMS: atom_id res chain seq x y z
N MET A 1 31.35 -46.10 -57.05
CA MET A 1 31.13 -44.64 -57.24
C MET A 1 29.73 -44.34 -56.72
N LYS A 2 29.38 -43.37 -55.87
CA LYS A 2 30.02 -42.23 -55.20
C LYS A 2 29.17 -41.94 -53.93
N LYS A 3 29.79 -41.26 -52.97
CA LYS A 3 29.32 -40.85 -51.62
C LYS A 3 28.25 -39.74 -51.68
N VAL A 4 27.54 -39.46 -50.57
CA VAL A 4 27.28 -38.14 -49.89
C VAL A 4 26.33 -38.43 -48.69
N LYS A 5 26.79 -38.49 -47.43
CA LYS A 5 26.93 -37.43 -46.39
C LYS A 5 25.64 -36.70 -45.96
N LEU A 6 25.30 -36.91 -44.68
CA LEU A 6 24.45 -36.17 -43.75
C LEU A 6 24.41 -34.65 -43.96
N LEU A 7 23.27 -33.97 -43.74
CA LEU A 7 23.17 -32.60 -43.23
C LEU A 7 21.75 -32.27 -42.69
N LEU A 8 21.71 -31.62 -41.53
CA LEU A 8 20.52 -31.09 -40.81
C LEU A 8 19.79 -29.99 -41.61
N ALA A 9 18.48 -29.81 -41.38
CA ALA A 9 17.73 -28.64 -41.84
C ALA A 9 16.76 -28.07 -40.78
N ALA A 10 17.07 -26.82 -40.36
CA ALA A 10 16.23 -25.70 -39.90
C ALA A 10 15.16 -25.96 -38.79
N GLY A 11 15.17 -25.33 -37.61
CA GLY A 11 15.57 -23.95 -37.28
C GLY A 11 14.34 -23.02 -37.28
N ILE A 12 13.42 -23.18 -36.33
CA ILE A 12 12.42 -22.13 -36.05
C ILE A 12 13.14 -21.10 -35.20
N ALA A 13 13.56 -20.01 -35.84
CA ALA A 13 13.93 -18.79 -35.14
C ALA A 13 12.65 -18.25 -34.48
N SER A 14 12.46 -18.57 -33.21
CA SER A 14 11.57 -17.79 -32.37
C SER A 14 12.19 -16.40 -32.26
N ALA A 15 11.81 -15.50 -33.16
CA ALA A 15 12.06 -14.09 -33.00
C ALA A 15 11.37 -13.67 -31.70
N ALA A 16 12.15 -13.53 -30.64
CA ALA A 16 11.75 -12.73 -29.50
C ALA A 16 11.50 -11.33 -30.07
N PHE A 17 10.24 -10.96 -30.26
CA PHE A 17 9.88 -9.57 -30.37
C PHE A 17 10.27 -8.94 -29.04
N SER A 18 11.45 -8.30 -29.01
CA SER A 18 11.74 -7.28 -28.03
C SER A 18 10.60 -6.29 -28.12
N MET A 19 9.64 -6.35 -27.20
CA MET A 19 8.74 -5.22 -26.99
C MET A 19 9.65 -4.09 -26.59
N THR A 20 9.88 -3.15 -27.51
CA THR A 20 10.52 -1.88 -27.16
C THR A 20 9.63 -1.29 -26.09
N SER A 21 10.10 -1.29 -24.84
CA SER A 21 9.49 -0.50 -23.79
C SER A 21 9.65 0.94 -24.24
N PHE A 22 8.57 1.54 -24.76
CA PHE A 22 8.56 2.95 -25.06
C PHE A 22 8.60 3.70 -23.73
N ALA A 23 9.80 4.05 -23.30
CA ALA A 23 10.05 4.70 -22.03
C ALA A 23 10.42 6.15 -22.34
N GLY A 24 9.40 7.01 -22.26
CA GLY A 24 9.60 8.45 -22.31
C GLY A 24 10.60 8.92 -21.24
N GLU A 25 10.97 10.19 -21.33
CA GLU A 25 12.01 10.77 -20.50
C GLU A 25 11.48 11.94 -19.66
N TRP A 26 11.92 11.99 -18.40
CA TRP A 26 11.72 13.15 -17.56
C TRP A 26 12.60 14.29 -18.05
N LYS A 27 11.98 15.45 -18.24
CA LYS A 27 12.63 16.70 -18.61
C LYS A 27 12.35 17.76 -17.55
N GLN A 28 13.24 18.75 -17.43
CA GLN A 28 13.11 19.83 -16.47
C GLN A 28 13.56 21.15 -17.08
N ASP A 29 12.85 22.22 -16.75
CA ASP A 29 13.26 23.60 -17.00
C ASP A 29 13.05 24.47 -15.75
N THR A 30 13.03 25.80 -15.91
CA THR A 30 12.82 26.74 -14.80
C THR A 30 11.41 26.73 -14.22
N ASN A 31 10.42 26.23 -14.96
CA ASN A 31 9.01 26.20 -14.56
C ASN A 31 8.66 24.89 -13.86
N GLY A 32 9.31 23.78 -14.22
CA GLY A 32 9.10 22.51 -13.54
C GLY A 32 9.57 21.29 -14.32
N TRP A 33 9.08 20.13 -13.88
CA TRP A 33 9.32 18.84 -14.52
C TRP A 33 8.17 18.49 -15.46
N TRP A 34 8.45 17.87 -16.60
CA TRP A 34 7.44 17.22 -17.43
C TRP A 34 7.95 15.87 -17.92
N TYR A 35 7.06 15.02 -18.39
CA TYR A 35 7.41 13.74 -18.99
C TYR A 35 7.15 13.77 -20.49
N GLN A 36 8.20 13.62 -21.29
CA GLN A 36 8.13 13.57 -22.74
C GLN A 36 8.05 12.12 -23.19
N ASN A 37 6.93 11.75 -23.79
CA ASN A 37 6.74 10.44 -24.41
C ASN A 37 7.64 10.31 -25.66
N ASP A 38 7.88 9.08 -26.10
CA ASP A 38 8.81 8.79 -27.21
C ASP A 38 8.40 9.40 -28.56
N ASP A 39 7.11 9.67 -28.75
CA ASP A 39 6.57 10.37 -29.92
C ASP A 39 6.71 11.90 -29.82
N GLY A 40 7.35 12.40 -28.76
CA GLY A 40 7.53 13.81 -28.46
C GLY A 40 6.34 14.46 -27.76
N SER A 41 5.22 13.74 -27.57
CA SER A 41 4.04 14.24 -26.87
C SER A 41 4.25 14.27 -25.34
N TYR A 42 3.34 14.94 -24.63
CA TYR A 42 3.32 14.98 -23.17
C TYR A 42 1.89 15.16 -22.65
N SER A 43 1.67 14.72 -21.41
CA SER A 43 0.37 14.81 -20.74
C SER A 43 0.08 16.23 -20.25
N THR A 44 -1.18 16.67 -20.36
CA THR A 44 -1.67 17.95 -19.80
C THR A 44 -3.03 17.75 -19.15
N ASN A 45 -3.29 18.43 -18.02
CA ASN A 45 -4.51 18.32 -17.21
C ASN A 45 -4.92 16.87 -16.87
N THR A 46 -3.97 15.96 -16.71
CA THR A 46 -4.27 14.53 -16.52
C THR A 46 -3.24 13.82 -15.66
N TRP A 47 -3.66 12.67 -15.14
CA TRP A 47 -2.77 11.69 -14.53
C TRP A 47 -2.06 10.87 -15.62
N GLN A 48 -0.78 10.55 -15.39
CA GLN A 48 -0.02 9.56 -16.16
C GLN A 48 0.75 8.64 -15.20
N GLU A 49 0.68 7.35 -15.47
CA GLU A 49 1.47 6.34 -14.75
C GLU A 49 2.85 6.23 -15.38
N ILE A 50 3.90 6.42 -14.56
CA ILE A 50 5.30 6.35 -14.98
C ILE A 50 6.03 5.51 -13.93
N GLY A 51 6.58 4.37 -14.34
CA GLY A 51 7.32 3.48 -13.43
C GLY A 51 6.49 2.97 -12.24
N GLY A 52 5.18 2.74 -12.43
CA GLY A 52 4.26 2.26 -11.39
C GLY A 52 3.81 3.32 -10.38
N LYS A 53 4.16 4.59 -10.60
CA LYS A 53 3.68 5.74 -9.82
C LYS A 53 2.79 6.61 -10.69
N GLN A 54 1.79 7.24 -10.08
CA GLN A 54 0.87 8.16 -10.76
C GLN A 54 1.34 9.60 -10.56
N TYR A 55 1.38 10.39 -11.63
CA TYR A 55 1.80 11.79 -11.62
C TYR A 55 0.74 12.66 -12.30
N TYR A 56 0.41 13.81 -11.74
CA TYR A 56 -0.54 14.74 -12.36
C TYR A 56 0.20 15.87 -13.06
N PHE A 57 -0.14 16.11 -14.33
CA PHE A 57 0.40 17.20 -15.13
C PHE A 57 -0.63 18.32 -15.27
N ASP A 58 -0.22 19.55 -15.05
CA ASP A 58 -1.06 20.74 -15.15
C ASP A 58 -1.43 21.09 -16.61
N ALA A 59 -2.11 22.22 -16.82
CA ALA A 59 -2.53 22.65 -18.15
C ALA A 59 -1.38 22.97 -19.11
N ASN A 60 -0.19 23.26 -18.60
CA ASN A 60 1.01 23.53 -19.38
C ASN A 60 1.87 22.27 -19.58
N GLY A 61 1.52 21.17 -18.92
CA GLY A 61 2.24 19.90 -18.98
C GLY A 61 3.30 19.74 -17.90
N TYR A 62 3.34 20.62 -16.89
CA TYR A 62 4.26 20.48 -15.77
C TYR A 62 3.65 19.63 -14.67
N MET A 63 4.46 18.72 -14.13
CA MET A 63 4.13 17.84 -13.03
C MET A 63 3.90 18.65 -11.76
N LEU A 64 2.76 18.43 -11.12
CA LEU A 64 2.50 18.96 -9.79
C LEU A 64 3.30 18.18 -8.73
N HIS A 65 3.80 18.89 -7.72
CA HIS A 65 4.41 18.31 -6.52
C HIS A 65 4.10 19.18 -5.30
N ASP A 66 4.19 18.59 -4.10
CA ASP A 66 3.94 19.27 -2.82
C ASP A 66 2.61 20.03 -2.76
N THR A 67 1.57 19.51 -3.41
CA THR A 67 0.32 20.24 -3.61
C THR A 67 -0.90 19.31 -3.74
N THR A 68 -2.06 19.93 -3.81
CA THR A 68 -3.35 19.29 -4.10
C THR A 68 -3.65 19.43 -5.60
N THR A 69 -3.94 18.31 -6.27
CA THR A 69 -4.35 18.29 -7.67
C THR A 69 -5.77 18.86 -7.83
N PRO A 70 -6.17 19.31 -9.05
CA PRO A 70 -7.52 19.84 -9.29
C PRO A 70 -8.67 18.87 -8.96
N ASP A 71 -8.42 17.56 -9.02
CA ASP A 71 -9.35 16.50 -8.61
C ASP A 71 -9.29 16.16 -7.10
N GLY A 72 -8.58 16.96 -6.31
CA GLY A 72 -8.57 16.90 -4.85
C GLY A 72 -7.60 15.87 -4.23
N LYS A 73 -6.73 15.24 -5.02
CA LYS A 73 -5.73 14.28 -4.52
C LYS A 73 -4.46 15.00 -4.09
N GLN A 74 -3.68 14.38 -3.20
CA GLN A 74 -2.39 14.91 -2.76
C GLN A 74 -1.25 14.30 -3.57
N VAL A 75 -0.26 15.10 -3.95
CA VAL A 75 1.00 14.63 -4.55
C VAL A 75 2.17 15.01 -3.65
N GLY A 76 3.15 14.12 -3.53
CA GLY A 76 4.33 14.31 -2.69
C GLY A 76 5.36 15.23 -3.32
N SER A 77 6.50 15.38 -2.64
CA SER A 77 7.64 16.16 -3.14
C SER A 77 8.29 15.57 -4.38
N ASP A 78 8.17 14.25 -4.57
CA ASP A 78 8.55 13.57 -5.80
C ASP A 78 7.48 13.64 -6.89
N GLY A 79 6.37 14.36 -6.64
CA GLY A 79 5.23 14.53 -7.54
C GLY A 79 4.31 13.31 -7.68
N SER A 80 4.65 12.20 -7.02
CA SER A 80 3.82 11.00 -7.09
C SER A 80 2.56 11.15 -6.24
N LEU A 81 1.46 10.54 -6.71
CA LEU A 81 0.20 10.44 -5.98
C LEU A 81 0.45 9.86 -4.59
N ILE A 82 0.13 10.64 -3.57
CA ILE A 82 -0.01 10.13 -2.21
C ILE A 82 -1.34 9.39 -2.18
N ALA A 83 -1.28 8.07 -2.36
CA ALA A 83 -2.46 7.22 -2.26
C ALA A 83 -3.12 7.43 -0.89
N ALA A 84 -4.43 7.67 -0.89
CA ALA A 84 -5.18 7.69 0.36
C ALA A 84 -4.96 6.33 1.06
N PRO A 85 -4.68 6.34 2.37
CA PRO A 85 -4.51 5.10 3.11
C PRO A 85 -5.80 4.28 3.03
N LEU A 86 -5.68 2.95 3.02
CA LEU A 86 -6.83 2.04 2.94
C LEU A 86 -7.89 2.39 3.99
N PHE A 87 -7.45 2.80 5.18
CA PHE A 87 -8.28 3.44 6.19
C PHE A 87 -7.52 4.55 6.91
N ASP A 88 -8.28 5.53 7.40
CA ASP A 88 -7.81 6.61 8.26
C ASP A 88 -8.89 6.90 9.31
N PHE A 89 -8.76 6.20 10.43
CA PHE A 89 -9.76 6.17 11.48
C PHE A 89 -9.35 7.10 12.61
N ASP A 90 -9.87 8.33 12.55
CA ASP A 90 -9.64 9.38 13.56
C ASP A 90 -10.85 9.49 14.50
N ILE A 91 -10.64 9.30 15.79
CA ILE A 91 -11.61 9.48 16.88
C ILE A 91 -11.03 10.45 17.92
N GLU A 92 -11.80 10.82 18.94
CA GLU A 92 -11.36 11.80 19.95
C GLU A 92 -10.00 11.43 20.56
N ASP A 93 -9.86 10.18 20.98
CA ASP A 93 -8.74 9.69 21.79
C ASP A 93 -7.54 9.17 21.00
N SER A 94 -7.73 8.81 19.73
CA SER A 94 -6.66 8.28 18.91
C SER A 94 -6.94 8.40 17.42
N ARG A 95 -5.90 8.25 16.61
CA ARG A 95 -6.01 8.07 15.17
C ARG A 95 -5.22 6.84 14.76
N ILE A 96 -5.80 6.01 13.90
CA ILE A 96 -5.05 4.97 13.19
C ILE A 96 -5.10 5.16 11.69
N THR A 97 -3.94 5.06 11.05
CA THR A 97 -3.82 5.25 9.60
C THR A 97 -3.10 4.06 9.00
N TYR A 98 -3.74 3.38 8.07
CA TYR A 98 -3.19 2.22 7.38
C TYR A 98 -1.86 2.56 6.68
N THR A 99 -0.87 1.68 6.81
CA THR A 99 0.45 1.85 6.17
C THR A 99 0.86 0.67 5.29
N GLY A 100 0.24 -0.50 5.45
CA GLY A 100 0.56 -1.65 4.62
C GLY A 100 0.05 -2.97 5.17
N TRP A 101 0.36 -4.05 4.46
CA TRP A 101 0.24 -5.41 4.94
C TRP A 101 1.38 -6.28 4.40
N LYS A 102 1.59 -7.44 5.02
CA LYS A 102 2.38 -8.54 4.43
C LYS A 102 1.78 -9.88 4.82
N THR A 103 2.05 -10.92 4.04
CA THR A 103 1.78 -12.31 4.44
C THR A 103 2.97 -12.90 5.17
N GLU A 104 2.70 -13.76 6.14
CA GLU A 104 3.72 -14.47 6.92
C GLU A 104 3.13 -15.77 7.49
N LEU A 105 3.98 -16.65 8.05
CA LEU A 105 3.54 -17.81 8.82
C LEU A 105 3.57 -17.51 10.33
N ASP A 106 2.54 -17.94 11.06
CA ASP A 106 2.55 -17.87 12.52
C ASP A 106 3.48 -18.92 13.15
N TYR A 107 3.52 -18.95 14.49
CA TYR A 107 4.32 -19.93 15.25
C TYR A 107 4.00 -21.40 14.89
N ASN A 108 2.76 -21.71 14.50
CA ASN A 108 2.31 -23.05 14.15
C ASN A 108 2.48 -23.35 12.65
N GLY A 109 2.92 -22.38 11.85
CA GLY A 109 3.04 -22.50 10.39
C GLY A 109 1.76 -22.17 9.64
N ASP A 110 0.75 -21.58 10.30
CA ASP A 110 -0.48 -21.16 9.65
C ASP A 110 -0.27 -19.84 8.88
N LEU A 111 -0.86 -19.73 7.69
CA LEU A 111 -0.79 -18.52 6.88
C LEU A 111 -1.51 -17.34 7.56
N CYS A 112 -0.85 -16.18 7.57
CA CYS A 112 -1.32 -14.98 8.24
C CYS A 112 -1.14 -13.74 7.37
N VAL A 113 -1.96 -12.74 7.64
CA VAL A 113 -1.72 -11.35 7.21
C VAL A 113 -1.34 -10.52 8.43
N VAL A 114 -0.22 -9.82 8.33
CA VAL A 114 0.12 -8.74 9.26
C VAL A 114 -0.42 -7.45 8.68
N LEU A 115 -1.29 -6.78 9.43
CA LEU A 115 -1.80 -5.46 9.12
C LEU A 115 -0.92 -4.41 9.81
N TYR A 116 -0.42 -3.45 9.04
CA TYR A 116 0.38 -2.34 9.54
C TYR A 116 -0.40 -1.03 9.50
N TYR A 117 -0.28 -0.25 10.56
CA TYR A 117 -0.85 1.07 10.67
C TYR A 117 -0.05 1.94 11.64
N ASN A 118 -0.11 3.25 11.46
CA ASN A 118 0.38 4.21 12.44
C ASN A 118 -0.69 4.41 13.51
N PHE A 119 -0.31 4.36 14.79
CA PHE A 119 -1.16 4.72 15.92
C PHE A 119 -0.69 6.04 16.52
N THR A 120 -1.61 7.01 16.59
CA THR A 120 -1.39 8.30 17.26
C THR A 120 -2.22 8.37 18.53
N ASN A 121 -1.55 8.59 19.68
CA ASN A 121 -2.25 8.83 20.94
C ASN A 121 -2.68 10.31 21.03
N LYS A 122 -3.97 10.59 21.20
CA LYS A 122 -4.49 11.95 21.38
C LYS A 122 -4.90 12.23 22.83
N GLN A 123 -4.97 11.20 23.68
CA GLN A 123 -5.21 11.34 25.10
C GLN A 123 -4.01 11.97 25.81
N SER A 124 -4.27 12.63 26.94
CA SER A 124 -3.22 13.22 27.78
C SER A 124 -2.34 12.17 28.45
N GLU A 125 -2.92 11.02 28.81
CA GLU A 125 -2.21 9.91 29.47
C GLU A 125 -1.48 9.03 28.45
N PRO A 126 -0.31 8.44 28.82
CA PRO A 126 0.37 7.49 27.96
C PRO A 126 -0.46 6.23 27.69
N GLN A 127 -0.72 5.97 26.40
CA GLN A 127 -1.58 4.89 25.93
C GLN A 127 -0.90 4.11 24.82
N GLY A 128 -1.19 2.81 24.74
CA GLY A 128 -0.75 1.93 23.65
C GLY A 128 -1.92 1.48 22.79
N ALA A 129 -1.62 0.99 21.59
CA ALA A 129 -2.62 0.56 20.62
C ALA A 129 -3.54 -0.57 21.12
N TYR A 130 -3.01 -1.53 21.90
CA TYR A 130 -3.76 -2.68 22.43
C TYR A 130 -4.99 -2.33 23.30
N LEU A 131 -5.04 -1.13 23.90
CA LEU A 131 -6.09 -0.72 24.83
C LEU A 131 -6.73 0.62 24.44
N ALA A 132 -6.49 1.09 23.22
CA ALA A 132 -7.12 2.31 22.72
C ALA A 132 -8.62 2.07 22.43
N ASP A 133 -9.38 3.16 22.31
CA ASP A 133 -10.83 3.13 22.05
C ASP A 133 -11.19 2.75 20.59
N TYR A 134 -10.52 1.74 20.04
CA TYR A 134 -10.90 1.16 18.75
C TYR A 134 -10.65 -0.35 18.73
N GLY A 135 -11.50 -1.05 17.98
CA GLY A 135 -11.29 -2.44 17.60
C GLY A 135 -11.04 -2.54 16.10
N ILE A 136 -10.10 -3.42 15.71
CA ILE A 136 -9.92 -3.86 14.32
C ILE A 136 -10.29 -5.33 14.25
N THR A 137 -11.37 -5.63 13.53
CA THR A 137 -11.83 -6.98 13.22
C THR A 137 -11.61 -7.26 11.74
N VAL A 138 -10.97 -8.39 11.44
CA VAL A 138 -10.71 -8.81 10.06
C VAL A 138 -11.60 -10.01 9.77
N TYR A 139 -12.27 -9.98 8.62
CA TYR A 139 -13.09 -11.07 8.13
C TYR A 139 -12.53 -11.59 6.80
N GLN A 140 -12.55 -12.90 6.63
CA GLN A 140 -12.29 -13.54 5.34
C GLN A 140 -13.50 -14.40 4.96
N ASN A 141 -14.02 -14.18 3.76
CA ASN A 141 -15.21 -14.87 3.25
C ASN A 141 -16.41 -14.81 4.24
N GLY A 142 -16.57 -13.66 4.91
CA GLY A 142 -17.64 -13.40 5.87
C GLY A 142 -17.43 -13.97 7.28
N VAL A 143 -16.29 -14.63 7.56
CA VAL A 143 -15.97 -15.21 8.87
C VAL A 143 -14.82 -14.43 9.50
N GLU A 144 -14.92 -14.12 10.80
CA GLU A 144 -13.86 -13.44 11.54
C GLU A 144 -12.56 -14.26 11.58
N CYS A 145 -11.44 -13.58 11.38
CA CYS A 145 -10.10 -14.13 11.46
C CYS A 145 -9.58 -14.07 12.90
N ASP A 146 -9.01 -15.17 13.38
CA ASP A 146 -8.34 -15.19 14.67
C ASP A 146 -7.08 -14.32 14.67
N THR A 147 -6.87 -13.55 15.72
CA THR A 147 -5.58 -12.88 15.95
C THR A 147 -4.53 -13.90 16.35
N THR A 148 -3.29 -13.73 15.89
CA THR A 148 -2.18 -14.64 16.22
C THR A 148 -0.87 -13.89 16.46
N TRP A 149 0.14 -14.64 16.89
CA TRP A 149 1.51 -14.17 17.09
C TRP A 149 2.41 -14.83 16.06
N LEU A 150 3.22 -14.01 15.39
CA LEU A 150 4.25 -14.52 14.50
C LEU A 150 5.36 -15.23 15.28
N SER A 151 6.08 -16.11 14.60
CA SER A 151 7.33 -16.67 15.15
C SER A 151 8.33 -15.54 15.45
N TYR A 152 9.20 -15.75 16.44
CA TYR A 152 10.18 -14.72 16.86
C TYR A 152 11.10 -14.27 15.72
N ASN A 153 11.37 -15.15 14.75
CA ASN A 153 12.23 -14.84 13.61
C ASN A 153 11.52 -14.02 12.52
N ASN A 154 10.18 -13.99 12.53
CA ASN A 154 9.39 -13.38 11.46
C ASN A 154 8.71 -12.07 11.88
N LYS A 155 8.83 -11.68 13.16
CA LYS A 155 8.30 -10.42 13.68
C LYS A 155 9.26 -9.25 13.40
N ASP A 156 8.68 -8.10 13.05
CA ASP A 156 9.36 -6.81 13.03
C ASP A 156 8.98 -5.95 14.23
N ASN A 157 9.67 -4.82 14.40
CA ASN A 157 9.49 -3.91 15.53
C ASN A 157 8.04 -3.39 15.68
N SER A 158 7.25 -3.38 14.61
CA SER A 158 5.86 -2.87 14.65
C SER A 158 4.94 -3.80 15.44
N LEU A 159 5.17 -5.11 15.43
CA LEU A 159 4.39 -6.05 16.24
C LEU A 159 4.67 -5.85 17.73
N ASP A 160 5.93 -5.63 18.10
CA ASP A 160 6.32 -5.33 19.49
C ASP A 160 5.83 -3.96 19.95
N ASN A 161 5.56 -3.04 19.02
CA ASN A 161 5.03 -1.71 19.32
C ASN A 161 3.55 -1.72 19.72
N TYR A 162 2.79 -2.77 19.41
CA TYR A 162 1.35 -2.84 19.69
C TYR A 162 0.99 -2.62 21.17
N SER A 163 1.86 -3.04 22.09
CA SER A 163 1.68 -2.90 23.54
C SER A 163 2.43 -1.70 24.15
N LYS A 164 3.30 -1.02 23.39
CA LYS A 164 4.08 0.11 23.90
C LYS A 164 3.18 1.32 24.09
N LYS A 165 3.39 2.02 25.21
CA LYS A 165 2.73 3.29 25.50
C LYS A 165 3.51 4.45 24.88
N ILE A 166 2.78 5.41 24.34
CA ILE A 166 3.33 6.67 23.82
C ILE A 166 2.60 7.85 24.44
N THR A 167 3.31 8.96 24.60
CA THR A 167 2.75 10.22 25.11
C THR A 167 1.79 10.87 24.10
N GLN A 168 0.99 11.82 24.56
CA GLN A 168 0.07 12.60 23.72
C GLN A 168 0.76 13.17 22.47
N GLY A 169 0.06 13.13 21.32
CA GLY A 169 0.52 13.62 20.03
C GLY A 169 1.58 12.77 19.35
N THR A 170 2.14 11.77 20.04
CA THR A 170 3.16 10.89 19.46
C THR A 170 2.49 9.86 18.54
N THR A 171 3.19 9.51 17.47
CA THR A 171 2.78 8.47 16.51
C THR A 171 3.78 7.32 16.51
N LEU A 172 3.28 6.09 16.48
CA LEU A 172 4.09 4.87 16.49
C LEU A 172 3.59 3.88 15.42
N PRO A 173 4.47 3.28 14.60
CA PRO A 173 4.07 2.21 13.69
C PRO A 173 3.74 0.94 14.49
N VAL A 174 2.62 0.31 14.16
CA VAL A 174 2.04 -0.84 14.85
C VAL A 174 1.72 -1.93 13.82
N GLY A 175 1.92 -3.18 14.21
CA GLY A 175 1.55 -4.36 13.44
C GLY A 175 0.68 -5.32 14.25
N LYS A 176 -0.33 -5.92 13.63
CA LYS A 176 -1.17 -6.96 14.23
C LYS A 176 -1.45 -8.07 13.22
N ALA A 177 -1.28 -9.33 13.63
CA ALA A 177 -1.40 -10.48 12.75
C ALA A 177 -2.76 -11.18 12.92
N TYR A 178 -3.30 -11.63 11.78
CA TYR A 178 -4.58 -12.32 11.66
C TYR A 178 -4.38 -13.58 10.81
N LYS A 179 -4.88 -14.73 11.28
CA LYS A 179 -4.86 -15.98 10.52
C LYS A 179 -5.78 -15.89 9.31
N ILE A 180 -5.32 -16.36 8.17
CA ILE A 180 -6.08 -16.41 6.93
C ILE A 180 -6.08 -17.84 6.36
N LYS A 181 -7.12 -18.18 5.62
CA LYS A 181 -7.35 -19.49 5.01
C LYS A 181 -6.74 -19.57 3.62
N ASP A 182 -6.80 -18.48 2.86
CA ASP A 182 -6.33 -18.36 1.50
C ASP A 182 -6.02 -16.88 1.14
N MET A 183 -5.74 -16.62 -0.13
CA MET A 183 -5.40 -15.28 -0.65
C MET A 183 -6.63 -14.48 -1.12
N SER A 184 -7.85 -14.87 -0.74
CA SER A 184 -9.05 -14.08 -1.03
C SER A 184 -8.98 -12.73 -0.30
N ALA A 185 -9.65 -11.73 -0.86
CA ALA A 185 -9.75 -10.42 -0.23
C ALA A 185 -10.28 -10.51 1.21
N LEU A 186 -9.81 -9.58 2.05
CA LEU A 186 -10.20 -9.46 3.44
C LEU A 186 -11.13 -8.25 3.59
N THR A 187 -12.12 -8.37 4.48
CA THR A 187 -12.92 -7.22 4.95
C THR A 187 -12.38 -6.79 6.30
N ILE A 188 -11.94 -5.54 6.41
CA ILE A 188 -11.43 -4.97 7.67
C ILE A 188 -12.50 -4.02 8.21
N GLN A 189 -12.98 -4.27 9.41
CA GLN A 189 -13.87 -3.38 10.15
C GLN A 189 -13.11 -2.73 11.30
N ILE A 190 -13.23 -1.41 11.39
CA ILE A 190 -12.68 -0.59 12.46
C ILE A 190 -13.85 0.06 13.17
N LYS A 191 -13.90 -0.05 14.50
CA LYS A 191 -15.02 0.44 15.30
C LYS A 191 -14.55 1.08 16.59
N GLU A 192 -15.11 2.24 16.92
CA GLU A 192 -14.99 2.89 18.23
C GLU A 192 -15.73 2.06 19.29
N LEU A 193 -15.10 1.78 20.43
CA LEU A 193 -15.57 0.76 21.37
C LEU A 193 -16.43 1.34 22.50
N TRP A 194 -16.08 2.52 23.00
CA TRP A 194 -16.66 3.10 24.23
C TRP A 194 -17.66 4.24 23.98
N ASN A 195 -17.91 4.56 22.71
CA ASN A 195 -19.01 5.45 22.29
C ASN A 195 -20.30 4.64 22.04
N TRP A 196 -21.18 4.63 23.03
CA TRP A 196 -22.41 3.80 23.00
C TRP A 196 -23.58 4.42 22.24
N SER A 197 -23.55 5.73 21.98
CA SER A 197 -24.66 6.45 21.34
C SER A 197 -24.52 6.50 19.83
N ASN A 198 -23.30 6.73 19.33
CA ASN A 198 -23.00 6.82 17.90
C ASN A 198 -21.54 6.45 17.62
N PRO A 199 -21.15 5.17 17.78
CA PRO A 199 -19.77 4.76 17.57
C PRO A 199 -19.36 4.96 16.12
N LYS A 200 -18.20 5.57 15.89
CA LYS A 200 -17.61 5.62 14.56
C LYS A 200 -17.31 4.20 14.08
N CYS A 201 -17.62 3.91 12.83
CA CYS A 201 -17.30 2.64 12.18
C CYS A 201 -16.84 2.87 10.74
N GLN A 202 -15.81 2.14 10.32
CA GLN A 202 -15.29 2.12 8.96
C GLN A 202 -15.12 0.67 8.51
N THR A 203 -15.53 0.35 7.29
CA THR A 203 -15.34 -0.97 6.69
C THR A 203 -14.64 -0.82 5.34
N VAL A 204 -13.58 -1.59 5.11
CA VAL A 204 -12.74 -1.52 3.90
C VAL A 204 -12.41 -2.92 3.40
N THR A 205 -12.14 -3.03 2.10
CA THR A 205 -11.71 -4.29 1.49
C THR A 205 -10.23 -4.24 1.20
N LEU A 206 -9.46 -5.19 1.72
CA LEU A 206 -8.05 -5.37 1.42
C LEU A 206 -7.86 -6.52 0.43
N ASN A 207 -7.32 -6.20 -0.74
CA ASN A 207 -6.88 -7.18 -1.72
C ASN A 207 -5.47 -7.65 -1.38
N ILE A 208 -5.30 -8.97 -1.19
CA ILE A 208 -4.03 -9.58 -0.78
C ILE A 208 -3.41 -10.52 -1.84
N HIS A 209 -3.88 -10.44 -3.09
CA HIS A 209 -3.41 -11.27 -4.21
C HIS A 209 -2.23 -10.65 -4.97
#